data_AF-A0A432JF77-F1
#
_entry.id   AF-A0A432JF77-F1
#
_cell.length_a   1.000
_cell.length_b   1.000
_cell.length_c   1.000
_cell.angle_alpha   90.00
_cell.angle_beta   90.00
_cell.angle_gamma   90.00
#
_symmetry.space_group_name_H-M   'P 1'
#
loop_
_entity.id
_entity.type
_entity.pdbx_description
1 polymer ?
#
loop_
_entity_poly.entity_id
_entity_poly.type
_entity_poly.pdbx_seq_one_letter_code
_entity_poly.pdbx_strand_id
1 'polypeptide(L)'
;RFLEKIFPRDHDYQHNNFEIRTVNMTDDESPNGHAHLQHLLLGTSETVPVVDGRMQFGTYQSIFFIELDHPRPREVLVQIVGE
;
A
#
# COMPACT_ATOMS: atom_id res chain seq x y z
N ARG A 1 -12.60 4.18 -6.41
CA ARG A 1 -13.01 4.74 -7.73
C ARG A 1 -11.84 5.37 -8.50
N PHE A 2 -10.97 6.18 -7.90
CA PHE A 2 -9.82 6.75 -8.62
C PHE A 2 -8.78 5.68 -9.00
N LEU A 3 -8.28 4.92 -8.03
CA LEU A 3 -7.26 3.88 -8.24
C LEU A 3 -7.72 2.82 -9.25
N GLU A 4 -8.95 2.30 -9.09
CA GLU A 4 -9.56 1.35 -10.04
C GLU A 4 -9.71 1.88 -11.47
N LYS A 5 -9.66 3.20 -11.71
CA LYS A 5 -9.67 3.75 -13.08
C LYS A 5 -8.28 3.73 -13.73
N ILE A 6 -7.22 3.81 -12.93
CA ILE A 6 -5.84 3.87 -13.42
C ILE A 6 -5.24 2.46 -13.47
N PHE A 7 -5.48 1.68 -12.41
CA PHE A 7 -5.02 0.30 -12.26
C PHE A 7 -6.22 -0.58 -11.84
N PRO A 8 -7.07 -0.98 -12.80
CA PRO A 8 -8.26 -1.77 -12.53
C PRO A 8 -7.93 -3.18 -12.03
N ARG A 9 -8.66 -3.69 -11.03
CA ARG A 9 -8.51 -5.07 -10.53
C ARG A 9 -8.64 -6.16 -11.61
N ASP A 10 -9.44 -5.91 -12.64
CA ASP A 10 -9.81 -6.84 -13.70
C ASP A 10 -8.92 -6.75 -14.95
N HIS A 11 -7.88 -5.91 -14.94
CA HIS A 11 -6.94 -5.83 -16.05
C HIS A 11 -6.02 -7.06 -16.11
N ASP A 12 -5.53 -7.38 -17.32
CA ASP A 12 -4.57 -8.47 -17.52
C ASP A 12 -3.17 -8.05 -17.01
N TYR A 13 -2.83 -8.53 -15.82
CA TYR A 13 -1.50 -8.39 -15.23
C TYR A 13 -0.80 -9.73 -15.29
N GLN A 14 0.38 -9.80 -15.94
CA GLN A 14 1.18 -11.02 -15.98
C GLN A 14 1.60 -11.52 -14.60
N HIS A 15 1.67 -10.63 -13.60
CA HIS A 15 1.83 -10.99 -12.18
C HIS A 15 0.75 -11.95 -11.66
N ASN A 16 -0.46 -11.89 -12.23
CA ASN A 16 -1.58 -12.75 -11.88
C ASN A 16 -1.55 -14.11 -12.59
N ASN A 17 -0.61 -14.33 -13.53
CA ASN A 17 -0.47 -15.61 -14.20
C ASN A 17 0.39 -16.57 -13.36
N PHE A 18 -0.28 -17.43 -12.59
CA PHE A 18 0.37 -18.40 -11.70
C PHE A 18 0.88 -19.67 -12.40
N GLU A 19 0.62 -19.83 -13.70
CA GLU A 19 1.29 -20.86 -14.50
C GLU A 19 2.75 -20.47 -14.80
N ILE A 20 3.02 -19.16 -14.86
CA ILE A 20 4.34 -18.59 -15.14
C ILE A 20 5.03 -18.13 -13.84
N ARG A 21 4.29 -17.47 -12.94
CA ARG A 21 4.81 -17.05 -11.63
C ARG A 21 4.71 -18.19 -10.64
N THR A 22 5.79 -18.95 -10.50
CA THR A 22 5.83 -20.17 -9.65
C THR A 22 6.80 -20.07 -8.46
N VAL A 23 7.57 -18.99 -8.35
CA VAL A 23 8.55 -18.78 -7.28
C VAL A 23 8.10 -17.68 -6.31
N ASN A 24 8.51 -17.78 -5.04
CA ASN A 24 8.12 -16.85 -3.97
C ASN A 24 6.60 -16.69 -3.82
N MET A 25 5.86 -17.79 -4.04
CA MET A 25 4.42 -17.87 -3.84
C MET A 25 4.12 -18.22 -2.39
N THR A 26 3.00 -17.71 -1.88
CA THR A 26 2.52 -18.02 -0.53
C THR A 26 1.24 -18.87 -0.58
N ASP A 27 0.90 -19.58 0.50
CA ASP A 27 -0.30 -20.41 0.55
C ASP A 27 -1.60 -19.61 0.32
N ASP A 28 -1.57 -18.31 0.60
CA ASP A 28 -2.71 -17.41 0.42
C ASP A 28 -2.63 -16.63 -0.91
N GLU A 29 -1.70 -16.94 -1.83
CA GLU A 29 -1.47 -16.11 -3.02
C GLU A 29 -2.76 -15.75 -3.80
N SER A 30 -2.90 -14.48 -4.15
CA SER A 30 -4.06 -13.96 -4.88
C SER A 30 -3.64 -13.08 -6.06
N PRO A 31 -4.46 -12.98 -7.12
CA PRO A 31 -4.17 -12.13 -8.27
C PRO A 31 -4.22 -10.64 -7.92
N ASN A 32 -3.11 -10.10 -7.41
CA ASN A 32 -3.03 -8.76 -6.83
C ASN A 32 -2.11 -7.79 -7.60
N GLY A 33 -1.88 -8.03 -8.89
CA GLY A 33 -1.04 -7.16 -9.73
C GLY A 33 -1.48 -5.69 -9.73
N HIS A 34 -2.80 -5.44 -9.67
CA HIS A 34 -3.36 -4.10 -9.50
C HIS A 34 -2.87 -3.43 -8.21
N ALA A 35 -2.84 -4.14 -7.08
CA ALA A 35 -2.49 -3.60 -5.78
C ALA A 35 -1.02 -3.14 -5.75
N HIS A 36 -0.12 -3.87 -6.42
CA HIS A 36 1.28 -3.46 -6.58
C HIS A 36 1.42 -2.11 -7.31
N LEU A 37 0.68 -1.90 -8.40
CA LEU A 37 0.73 -0.65 -9.16
C LEU A 37 0.04 0.51 -8.43
N GLN A 38 -1.10 0.23 -7.78
CA GLN A 38 -1.77 1.23 -6.93
C GLN A 38 -0.87 1.66 -5.77
N HIS A 39 -0.14 0.73 -5.16
CA HIS A 39 0.83 1.02 -4.11
C HIS A 39 2.01 1.86 -4.62
N LEU A 40 2.56 1.52 -5.79
CA LEU A 40 3.63 2.29 -6.43
C LEU A 40 3.22 3.76 -6.67
N LEU A 41 1.94 4.01 -6.96
CA LEU A 41 1.42 5.36 -7.15
C LEU A 41 1.24 6.14 -5.83
N LEU A 42 0.78 5.47 -4.77
CA LEU A 42 0.51 6.12 -3.48
C LEU A 42 1.76 6.35 -2.63
N GLY A 43 2.76 5.47 -2.76
CA GLY A 43 3.92 5.45 -1.89
C GLY A 43 3.79 4.45 -0.73
N THR A 44 4.92 4.18 -0.07
CA THR A 44 5.04 3.17 0.99
C THR A 44 5.06 3.75 2.40
N SER A 45 5.41 5.03 2.54
CA SER A 45 5.62 5.68 3.83
C SER A 45 5.37 7.18 3.74
N GLU A 46 5.12 7.78 4.90
CA GLU A 46 4.96 9.22 5.06
C GLU A 46 5.82 9.71 6.21
N THR A 47 6.34 10.93 6.08
CA THR A 47 7.13 11.59 7.13
C THR A 47 6.35 12.76 7.70
N VAL A 48 6.13 12.77 9.02
CA VAL A 48 5.42 13.83 9.72
C VAL A 48 6.36 14.53 10.69
N PRO A 49 6.55 15.85 10.59
CA PRO A 49 7.32 16.60 11.57
C PRO A 49 6.69 16.52 12.96
N VAL A 50 7.53 16.43 13.99
CA VAL A 50 7.10 16.51 15.39
C VAL A 50 7.75 17.75 16.00
N VAL A 51 6.93 18.65 16.54
CA VAL A 51 7.36 19.91 17.18
C VAL A 51 6.67 20.00 18.53
N ASP A 52 7.43 20.28 19.59
CA ASP A 52 6.95 20.32 20.98
C ASP A 52 6.13 19.07 21.38
N GLY A 53 6.60 17.89 20.95
CA GLY A 53 5.95 16.60 21.21
C GLY A 53 4.64 16.36 20.46
N ARG A 54 4.32 17.19 19.45
CA ARG A 54 3.08 17.08 18.66
C ARG A 54 3.36 16.85 17.19
N MET A 55 2.70 15.85 16.59
CA MET A 55 2.67 15.66 15.15
C MET A 55 2.05 16.89 14.47
N GLN A 56 2.74 17.43 13.48
CA GLN A 56 2.31 18.62 12.76
C GLN A 56 1.49 18.21 11.55
N PHE A 57 0.19 18.47 11.62
CA PHE A 57 -0.74 18.33 10.51
C PHE A 57 -1.38 19.68 10.18
N GLY A 58 -1.57 19.95 8.89
CA GLY A 58 -2.51 20.98 8.45
C GLY A 58 -3.95 20.61 8.81
N THR A 59 -4.85 21.59 8.79
CA THR A 59 -6.26 21.44 9.21
C THR A 59 -7.01 20.26 8.59
N TYR A 60 -6.63 19.85 7.37
CA TYR A 60 -7.28 18.78 6.61
C TYR A 60 -6.36 17.58 6.34
N GLN A 61 -5.18 17.51 6.97
CA GLN A 61 -4.27 16.39 6.81
C GLN A 61 -4.59 15.28 7.82
N SER A 62 -4.43 14.04 7.37
CA SER A 62 -4.61 12.85 8.20
C SER A 62 -3.78 11.71 7.60
N ILE A 63 -3.31 10.80 8.43
CA ILE A 63 -2.65 9.57 7.98
C ILE A 63 -3.74 8.53 7.70
N PHE A 64 -3.68 7.93 6.51
CA PHE A 64 -4.57 6.83 6.14
C PHE A 64 -3.76 5.57 5.92
N PHE A 65 -4.24 4.47 6.50
CA PHE A 65 -3.87 3.14 6.05
C PHE A 65 -4.83 2.72 4.94
N ILE A 66 -4.29 2.34 3.77
CA ILE A 66 -5.08 1.95 2.60
C ILE A 66 -4.73 0.50 2.24
N GLU A 67 -5.65 -0.42 2.53
CA GLU A 67 -5.56 -1.80 2.04
C GLU A 67 -5.95 -1.84 0.56
N LEU A 68 -5.05 -2.32 -0.29
CA LEU A 68 -5.21 -2.32 -1.74
C LEU A 68 -5.51 -3.70 -2.30
N ASP A 69 -5.20 -4.75 -1.57
CA ASP A 69 -5.32 -6.13 -2.02
C ASP A 69 -6.63 -6.75 -1.48
N HIS A 70 -6.52 -7.63 -0.48
CA HIS A 70 -7.62 -8.27 0.23
C HIS A 70 -7.30 -8.39 1.73
N PRO A 71 -8.29 -8.71 2.58
CA PRO A 71 -8.13 -8.68 4.02
C PRO A 71 -7.05 -9.65 4.51
N ARG A 72 -6.00 -9.10 5.10
CA ARG A 72 -4.91 -9.85 5.75
C ARG A 72 -4.43 -9.10 6.99
N PRO A 73 -3.75 -9.77 7.93
CA PRO A 73 -2.96 -9.07 8.94
C PRO A 73 -1.93 -8.17 8.25
N ARG A 74 -1.88 -6.90 8.66
CA ARG A 74 -0.94 -5.90 8.14
C ARG A 74 -0.23 -5.25 9.30
N GLU A 75 1.02 -4.90 9.08
CA GLU A 75 1.87 -4.21 10.05
C GLU A 75 2.23 -2.82 9.52
N VAL A 76 2.25 -1.85 10.42
CA VAL A 76 2.71 -0.49 10.14
C VAL A 76 3.85 -0.19 11.10
N LEU A 77 5.04 0.07 10.56
CA LEU A 77 6.19 0.47 11.34
C LEU A 77 6.16 1.99 11.53
N VAL A 78 6.29 2.44 12.78
CA VAL A 78 6.46 3.86 13.11
C VAL A 78 7.85 4.05 13.71
N GLN A 79 8.67 4.85 13.04
CA GLN A 79 9.99 5.23 13.53
C GLN A 79 9.98 6.73 13.86
N ILE A 80 10.44 7.07 15.08
CA ILE A 80 10.59 8.45 15.54
C ILE A 80 12.08 8.69 15.78
N VAL A 81 12.61 9.75 15.18
CA VAL A 81 14.02 10.15 15.29
C VAL A 81 14.06 11.65 15.59
N GLY A 82 14.77 12.05 16.64
CA GLY A 82 14.86 13.43 17.10
C GLY A 82 15.30 13.52 18.55
N GLU A 83 15.30 14.73 19.11
CA GLU A 83 15.51 15.05 20.52
C GLU A 83 14.26 15.68 21.15
#